data_AF-A0A7M5VBM9-F1
#
_entry.id   AF-A0A7M5VBM9-F1
#
_cell.length_a   1.000
_cell.length_b   1.000
_cell.length_c   1.000
_cell.angle_alpha   90.00
_cell.angle_beta   90.00
_cell.angle_gamma   90.00
#
_symmetry.space_group_name_H-M   'P 1'
#
loop_
_entity.id
_entity.type
_entity.pdbx_description
1 polymer ?
#
loop_
_entity_poly.entity_id
_entity_poly.type
_entity_poly.pdbx_seq_one_letter_code
_entity_poly.pdbx_strand_id
1 'polypeptide(L)'
;MAPPDIKKLLRIKIKPRKDPYTDQFSRIFMVKMMMLTATITGLSWAKDKFTCIVPKNHETTAAFVQKACWINGVYIYKNLNPVFNSFYYGIPKDISHNGENNYGALCNSDKDQNCDPLEKTFYLQYQWFPLGVAALAFLYYLPYLLYCVVNADLILLKNSIKKKKREEVDYQELIDKLFTPSNSPHGAARTLLNLLVKILYIIVNVLGIVTIDSAINGEYVSFGTSWTKWLRLTPDQRHDYTVPRNPKAGHSLLPAFGLCEVVTAANDLKNTIYNKHTFVCELSQHVLYQYILIILWYIIVAGIIISIIGFLMHIFSDFTAAFCIGFQGRDISTLYRALNTRERQLLDFVRKKNMPVFGELLDKLYIAKNIKPDPLSEDPDQRAAMSRKEQMMADQDY
;
A
#
# COMPACT_ATOMS: atom_id res chain seq x y z
N MET A 1 18.35 23.65 -8.87
CA MET A 1 16.97 23.23 -9.16
C MET A 1 16.13 23.56 -7.93
N ALA A 2 15.25 24.55 -8.01
CA ALA A 2 14.39 24.91 -6.88
C ALA A 2 13.46 23.72 -6.56
N PRO A 3 13.27 23.35 -5.28
CA PRO A 3 12.39 22.24 -4.95
C PRO A 3 10.97 22.62 -5.42
N PRO A 4 10.29 21.75 -6.18
CA PRO A 4 8.89 21.99 -6.53
C PRO A 4 8.12 22.22 -5.24
N ASP A 5 7.36 23.31 -5.19
CA ASP A 5 6.58 23.76 -4.04
C ASP A 5 5.85 22.56 -3.41
N ILE A 6 6.39 22.05 -2.29
CA ILE A 6 6.00 20.76 -1.69
C ILE A 6 4.49 20.77 -1.36
N LYS A 7 3.95 21.95 -1.06
CA LYS A 7 2.50 22.18 -0.88
C LYS A 7 1.67 21.80 -2.11
N LYS A 8 2.15 22.02 -3.33
CA LYS A 8 1.46 21.63 -4.57
C LYS A 8 1.47 20.11 -4.79
N LEU A 9 2.58 19.43 -4.47
CA LEU A 9 2.69 17.96 -4.52
C LEU A 9 1.77 17.28 -3.47
N LEU A 10 1.76 17.83 -2.26
CA LEU A 10 0.94 17.36 -1.14
C LEU A 10 -0.55 17.67 -1.28
N ARG A 11 -0.96 18.55 -2.19
CA ARG A 11 -2.38 18.90 -2.36
C ARG A 11 -3.17 17.69 -2.88
N ILE A 12 -3.81 16.97 -1.97
CA ILE A 12 -4.78 15.93 -2.31
C ILE A 12 -6.09 16.64 -2.63
N LYS A 13 -6.33 16.92 -3.92
CA LYS A 13 -7.68 17.31 -4.36
C LYS A 13 -8.57 16.07 -4.30
N ILE A 14 -9.34 15.95 -3.22
CA ILE A 14 -10.48 15.03 -3.12
C ILE A 14 -11.49 15.51 -4.16
N LYS A 15 -11.40 14.97 -5.37
CA LYS A 15 -12.42 15.16 -6.40
C LYS A 15 -13.47 14.06 -6.21
N PRO A 16 -14.77 14.31 -6.47
CA PRO A 16 -15.74 13.23 -6.61
C PRO A 16 -15.29 12.34 -7.77
N ARG A 17 -14.75 11.17 -7.43
CA ARG A 17 -14.09 10.26 -8.36
C ARG A 17 -14.87 8.96 -8.54
N LYS A 18 -14.40 8.17 -9.50
CA LYS A 18 -15.06 6.96 -9.98
C LYS A 18 -14.95 5.79 -9.01
N ASP A 19 -14.07 5.86 -8.01
CA ASP A 19 -13.78 4.80 -7.05
C ASP A 19 -14.22 5.12 -5.61
N PRO A 20 -14.53 4.10 -4.77
CA PRO A 20 -14.86 4.26 -3.35
C PRO A 20 -13.79 4.98 -2.53
N TYR A 21 -14.16 5.66 -1.45
CA TYR A 21 -13.21 6.41 -0.61
C TYR A 21 -12.11 5.53 0.01
N THR A 22 -12.41 4.28 0.34
CA THR A 22 -11.45 3.31 0.88
C THR A 22 -10.35 2.96 -0.13
N ASP A 23 -10.70 2.80 -1.41
CA ASP A 23 -9.75 2.54 -2.49
C ASP A 23 -8.91 3.79 -2.81
N GLN A 24 -9.50 4.98 -2.65
CA GLN A 24 -8.79 6.25 -2.85
C GLN A 24 -7.64 6.42 -1.85
N PHE A 25 -7.77 5.87 -0.63
CA PHE A 25 -6.68 5.86 0.34
C PHE A 25 -5.45 5.13 -0.21
N SER A 26 -5.61 3.86 -0.60
CA SER A 26 -4.51 3.05 -1.14
C SER A 26 -3.97 3.60 -2.47
N ARG A 27 -4.82 4.07 -3.38
CA ARG A 27 -4.37 4.57 -4.69
C ARG A 27 -3.74 5.96 -4.65
N ILE A 28 -4.30 6.88 -3.88
CA ILE A 28 -3.88 8.29 -3.93
C ILE A 28 -2.98 8.61 -2.73
N PHE A 29 -3.47 8.32 -1.53
CA PHE A 29 -2.76 8.70 -0.32
C PHE A 29 -1.47 7.88 -0.18
N MET A 30 -1.54 6.55 -0.21
CA MET A 30 -0.35 5.70 -0.08
C MET A 30 0.67 5.97 -1.19
N VAL A 31 0.24 6.01 -2.46
CA VAL A 31 1.14 6.30 -3.60
C VAL A 31 1.84 7.65 -3.42
N LYS A 32 1.11 8.70 -3.02
CA LYS A 32 1.72 10.01 -2.77
C LYS A 32 2.66 9.99 -1.58
N MET A 33 2.31 9.31 -0.50
CA MET A 33 3.18 9.18 0.67
C MET A 33 4.46 8.46 0.30
N MET A 34 4.38 7.35 -0.46
CA MET A 34 5.56 6.63 -0.96
C MET A 34 6.42 7.47 -1.91
N MET A 35 5.80 8.23 -2.83
CA MET A 35 6.56 9.13 -3.71
C MET A 35 7.22 10.28 -2.95
N LEU A 36 6.53 10.83 -1.94
CA LEU A 36 7.08 11.87 -1.07
C LEU A 36 8.25 11.33 -0.27
N THR A 37 8.12 10.15 0.35
CA THR A 37 9.19 9.55 1.13
C THR A 37 10.38 9.20 0.24
N ALA A 38 10.17 8.62 -0.94
CA ALA A 38 11.22 8.39 -1.92
C ALA A 38 11.93 9.68 -2.35
N THR A 39 11.19 10.79 -2.49
CA THR A 39 11.78 12.09 -2.80
C THR A 39 12.62 12.60 -1.63
N ILE A 40 12.10 12.56 -0.40
CA ILE A 40 12.80 13.04 0.80
C ILE A 40 14.08 12.24 1.02
N THR A 41 14.03 10.91 0.91
CA THR A 41 15.22 10.05 1.04
C THR A 41 16.18 10.19 -0.13
N GLY A 42 15.69 10.57 -1.31
CA GLY A 42 16.48 10.79 -2.52
C GLY A 42 17.15 12.16 -2.62
N LEU A 43 16.65 13.20 -1.92
CA LEU A 43 17.15 14.58 -2.03
C LEU A 43 18.62 14.72 -1.62
N SER A 44 19.06 13.95 -0.63
CA SER A 44 20.43 13.95 -0.13
C SER A 44 21.28 12.80 -0.69
N TRP A 45 20.66 11.82 -1.36
CA TRP A 45 21.28 10.57 -1.78
C TRP A 45 22.58 10.74 -2.59
N ALA A 46 22.65 11.75 -3.46
CA ALA A 46 23.84 12.02 -4.29
C ALA A 46 24.95 12.84 -3.60
N LYS A 47 24.65 13.47 -2.45
CA LYS A 47 25.59 14.34 -1.71
C LYS A 47 26.02 13.78 -0.37
N ASP A 48 25.33 12.74 0.10
CA ASP A 48 25.61 12.11 1.38
C ASP A 48 26.97 11.41 1.36
N LYS A 49 27.73 11.64 2.41
CA LYS A 49 29.07 11.08 2.60
C LYS A 49 29.04 10.15 3.81
N PHE A 50 29.70 9.01 3.67
CA PHE A 50 30.04 8.16 4.81
C PHE A 50 31.17 8.85 5.56
N THR A 51 31.09 8.89 6.89
CA THR A 51 32.18 9.39 7.73
C THR A 51 32.79 8.22 8.46
N CYS A 52 33.99 7.81 8.04
CA CYS A 52 34.73 6.72 8.69
C CYS A 52 35.86 7.27 9.54
N ILE A 53 36.08 6.63 10.69
CA ILE A 53 37.20 6.94 11.59
C ILE A 53 38.46 6.31 10.98
N VAL A 54 39.32 7.14 10.38
CA VAL A 54 40.60 6.71 9.79
C VAL A 54 41.74 7.29 10.61
N PRO A 55 42.68 6.47 11.12
CA PRO A 55 43.85 6.96 11.84
C PRO A 55 44.69 7.89 10.97
N LYS A 56 45.24 8.98 11.54
CA LYS A 56 46.04 9.97 10.80
C LYS A 56 47.28 9.38 10.11
N ASN A 57 47.81 8.28 10.64
CA ASN A 57 49.02 7.61 10.13
C ASN A 57 48.70 6.41 9.23
N HIS A 58 47.45 6.23 8.80
CA HIS A 58 47.06 5.12 7.93
C HIS A 58 47.51 5.38 6.48
N GLU A 59 48.01 4.36 5.79
CA GLU A 59 48.50 4.45 4.40
C GLU A 59 47.38 4.82 3.41
N THR A 60 46.14 4.54 3.77
CA THR A 60 44.95 4.73 2.94
C THR A 60 44.32 6.09 3.19
N THR A 61 44.03 6.85 2.12
CA THR A 61 43.35 8.15 2.25
C THR A 61 41.91 7.98 2.75
N ALA A 62 41.47 8.89 3.64
CA ALA A 62 40.10 8.85 4.19
C ALA A 62 39.03 8.91 3.08
N ALA A 63 39.27 9.66 2.00
CA ALA A 63 38.34 9.75 0.87
C ALA A 63 38.17 8.41 0.13
N PHE A 64 39.24 7.60 0.03
CA PHE A 64 39.15 6.26 -0.55
C PHE A 64 38.34 5.33 0.35
N VAL A 65 38.65 5.31 1.67
CA VAL A 65 37.92 4.47 2.64
C VAL A 65 36.43 4.78 2.61
N GLN A 66 36.05 6.06 2.65
CA GLN A 66 34.64 6.47 2.62
C GLN A 66 33.90 5.98 1.37
N LYS A 67 34.53 6.06 0.19
CA LYS A 67 33.95 5.56 -1.06
C LYS A 67 33.88 4.03 -1.08
N ALA A 68 34.95 3.36 -0.68
CA ALA A 68 34.99 1.90 -0.63
C ALA A 68 33.90 1.36 0.31
N CYS A 69 33.72 1.97 1.48
CA CYS A 69 32.67 1.61 2.44
C CYS A 69 31.26 1.89 1.93
N TRP A 70 31.06 2.98 1.20
CA TRP A 70 29.77 3.24 0.54
C TRP A 70 29.43 2.19 -0.51
N ILE A 71 30.43 1.62 -1.21
CA ILE A 71 30.22 0.57 -2.23
C ILE A 71 30.01 -0.79 -1.58
N ASN A 72 30.91 -1.17 -0.67
CA ASN A 72 30.95 -2.52 -0.08
C ASN A 72 29.84 -2.75 0.94
N GLY A 73 29.28 -1.67 1.51
CA GLY A 73 28.36 -1.78 2.64
C GLY A 73 29.08 -1.73 3.98
N VAL A 74 28.27 -1.64 5.02
CA VAL A 74 28.72 -1.79 6.40
C VAL A 74 27.99 -2.96 7.04
N TYR A 75 28.56 -3.53 8.09
CA TYR A 75 27.93 -4.61 8.84
C TYR A 75 28.00 -4.37 10.34
N ILE A 76 27.15 -5.08 11.07
CA ILE A 76 27.20 -5.21 12.52
C ILE A 76 27.02 -6.68 12.91
N TYR A 77 27.37 -7.03 14.14
CA TYR A 77 27.11 -8.33 14.73
C TYR A 77 25.82 -8.25 15.58
N LYS A 78 24.67 -8.60 15.00
CA LYS A 78 23.37 -8.49 15.70
C LYS A 78 23.27 -9.32 16.98
N ASN A 79 23.94 -10.48 16.99
CA ASN A 79 23.94 -11.41 18.11
C ASN A 79 24.87 -10.95 19.26
N LEU A 80 25.62 -9.86 19.06
CA LEU A 80 26.50 -9.32 20.08
C LEU A 80 25.67 -8.77 21.24
N ASN A 81 25.84 -9.36 22.42
CA ASN A 81 25.12 -8.93 23.61
C ASN A 81 25.47 -7.46 23.95
N PRO A 82 24.48 -6.53 23.89
CA PRO A 82 24.75 -5.10 24.05
C PRO A 82 25.22 -4.73 25.47
N VAL A 83 25.02 -5.62 26.43
CA VAL A 83 25.10 -5.40 27.88
C VAL A 83 26.54 -5.31 28.40
N PHE A 84 27.49 -6.05 27.84
CA PHE A 84 28.87 -6.12 28.38
C PHE A 84 29.98 -5.84 27.36
N ASN A 85 29.71 -6.10 26.08
CA ASN A 85 30.77 -6.34 25.09
C ASN A 85 30.73 -5.39 23.88
N SER A 86 29.75 -4.49 23.82
CA SER A 86 29.56 -3.58 22.68
C SER A 86 29.82 -2.11 23.02
N PHE A 87 30.47 -1.37 22.11
CA PHE A 87 30.60 0.09 22.18
C PHE A 87 29.34 0.80 21.64
N TYR A 88 28.72 0.18 20.65
CA TYR A 88 27.47 0.58 20.04
C TYR A 88 26.72 -0.70 19.61
N TYR A 89 25.41 -0.62 19.33
CA TYR A 89 24.62 -1.79 18.96
C TYR A 89 25.29 -2.60 17.84
N GLY A 90 25.69 -3.84 18.15
CA GLY A 90 26.36 -4.76 17.23
C GLY A 90 27.81 -4.44 16.85
N ILE A 91 28.48 -3.51 17.57
CA ILE A 91 29.90 -3.18 17.37
C ILE A 91 30.68 -3.53 18.64
N PRO A 92 31.70 -4.42 18.56
CA PRO A 92 32.51 -4.80 19.72
C PRO A 92 33.37 -3.63 20.21
N LYS A 93 33.73 -3.65 21.50
CA LYS A 93 34.63 -2.63 22.09
C LYS A 93 36.02 -2.64 21.44
N ASP A 94 36.52 -3.82 21.13
CA ASP A 94 37.73 -4.01 20.33
C ASP A 94 37.34 -4.50 18.94
N ILE A 95 37.72 -3.75 17.90
CA ILE A 95 37.39 -4.04 16.51
C ILE A 95 38.04 -5.35 16.05
N SER A 96 39.13 -5.78 16.70
CA SER A 96 39.81 -7.04 16.41
C SER A 96 39.08 -8.27 16.95
N HIS A 97 38.10 -8.09 17.85
CA HIS A 97 37.29 -9.18 18.35
C HIS A 97 36.11 -9.46 17.42
N ASN A 98 36.29 -10.44 16.53
CA ASN A 98 35.33 -10.83 15.51
C ASN A 98 34.69 -12.22 15.76
N GLY A 99 34.95 -12.84 16.91
CA GLY A 99 34.38 -14.12 17.31
C GLY A 99 33.98 -14.18 18.78
N GLU A 100 33.34 -15.28 19.16
CA GLU A 100 32.94 -15.61 20.53
C GLU A 100 33.41 -17.03 20.88
N ASN A 101 33.88 -17.21 22.11
CA ASN A 101 34.30 -18.53 22.59
C ASN A 101 33.14 -19.28 23.26
N ASN A 102 33.37 -20.55 23.60
CA ASN A 102 32.39 -21.40 24.30
C ASN A 102 31.89 -20.84 25.66
N TYR A 103 32.60 -19.86 26.24
CA TYR A 103 32.26 -19.20 27.49
C TYR A 103 31.50 -17.87 27.30
N GLY A 104 31.21 -17.48 26.06
CA GLY A 104 30.53 -16.22 25.72
C GLY A 104 31.42 -14.98 25.78
N ALA A 105 32.75 -15.15 25.81
CA ALA A 105 33.70 -14.06 25.78
C ALA A 105 34.14 -13.76 24.34
N LEU A 106 34.30 -12.48 24.04
CA LEU A 106 34.78 -12.01 22.75
C LEU A 106 36.25 -12.36 22.53
N CYS A 107 36.56 -12.84 21.33
CA CYS A 107 37.90 -13.29 20.92
C CYS A 107 38.18 -12.93 19.45
N ASN A 108 39.43 -13.11 19.03
CA ASN A 108 39.85 -12.91 17.66
C ASN A 108 39.91 -14.26 16.92
N SER A 109 38.94 -14.51 16.04
CA SER A 109 38.83 -15.77 15.26
C SER A 109 40.02 -16.04 14.33
N ASP A 110 40.81 -15.01 13.98
CA ASP A 110 41.99 -15.17 13.14
C ASP A 110 43.23 -15.61 13.94
N LYS A 111 43.21 -15.50 15.28
CA LYS A 111 44.38 -15.74 16.16
C LYS A 111 44.13 -16.77 17.25
N ASP A 112 42.93 -16.81 17.81
CA ASP A 112 42.61 -17.59 19.00
C ASP A 112 42.05 -18.97 18.61
N GLN A 113 42.58 -20.02 19.24
CA GLN A 113 42.03 -21.37 19.11
C GLN A 113 40.74 -21.47 19.95
N ASN A 114 39.68 -22.05 19.39
CA ASN A 114 38.32 -22.12 19.97
C ASN A 114 37.54 -20.79 20.00
N CYS A 115 37.63 -20.03 18.91
CA CYS A 115 36.87 -18.81 18.70
C CYS A 115 35.99 -18.93 17.45
N ASP A 116 34.67 -19.02 17.64
CA ASP A 116 33.73 -19.11 16.53
C ASP A 116 33.41 -17.72 15.98
N PRO A 117 33.45 -17.50 14.66
CA PRO A 117 33.24 -16.18 14.09
C PRO A 117 31.81 -15.70 14.30
N LEU A 118 31.65 -14.42 14.66
CA LEU A 118 30.36 -13.79 14.82
C LEU A 118 29.67 -13.58 13.46
N GLU A 119 28.35 -13.76 13.45
CA GLU A 119 27.53 -13.58 12.25
C GLU A 119 27.45 -12.10 11.84
N LYS A 120 27.90 -11.79 10.62
CA LYS A 120 27.87 -10.44 10.06
C LYS A 120 26.54 -10.16 9.38
N THR A 121 25.81 -9.16 9.87
CA THR A 121 24.63 -8.63 9.17
C THR A 121 25.01 -7.38 8.39
N PHE A 122 24.91 -7.45 7.06
CA PHE A 122 25.25 -6.36 6.17
C PHE A 122 24.09 -5.39 5.93
N TYR A 123 24.45 -4.14 5.71
CA TYR A 123 23.57 -3.03 5.41
C TYR A 123 24.06 -2.32 4.15
N LEU A 124 23.31 -2.48 3.07
CA LEU A 124 23.49 -1.81 1.78
C LEU A 124 22.19 -1.10 1.34
N GLN A 125 21.16 -1.11 2.18
CA GLN A 125 19.83 -0.60 1.84
C GLN A 125 19.89 0.85 1.36
N TYR A 126 20.79 1.66 1.92
CA TYR A 126 20.96 3.06 1.55
C TYR A 126 21.30 3.31 0.08
N GLN A 127 21.85 2.32 -0.64
CA GLN A 127 22.15 2.45 -2.06
C GLN A 127 20.87 2.45 -2.92
N TRP A 128 19.84 1.70 -2.55
CA TRP A 128 18.66 1.48 -3.39
C TRP A 128 17.34 1.85 -2.72
N PHE A 129 17.33 2.20 -1.43
CA PHE A 129 16.12 2.48 -0.65
C PHE A 129 15.19 3.52 -1.31
N PRO A 130 15.66 4.68 -1.81
CA PRO A 130 14.77 5.65 -2.47
C PRO A 130 14.08 5.05 -3.70
N LEU A 131 14.79 4.25 -4.49
CA LEU A 131 14.25 3.58 -5.68
C LEU A 131 13.29 2.46 -5.29
N GLY A 132 13.60 1.68 -4.25
CA GLY A 132 12.72 0.65 -3.72
C GLY A 132 11.39 1.20 -3.22
N VAL A 133 11.40 2.32 -2.50
CA VAL A 133 10.18 2.99 -2.04
C VAL A 133 9.37 3.55 -3.22
N ALA A 134 10.02 4.09 -4.25
CA ALA A 134 9.34 4.52 -5.47
C ALA A 134 8.68 3.34 -6.23
N ALA A 135 9.34 2.19 -6.30
CA ALA A 135 8.78 0.97 -6.89
C ALA A 135 7.56 0.47 -6.11
N LEU A 136 7.58 0.55 -4.78
CA LEU A 136 6.40 0.26 -3.95
C LEU A 136 5.23 1.21 -4.29
N ALA A 137 5.49 2.49 -4.54
CA ALA A 137 4.44 3.42 -4.97
C ALA A 137 3.71 2.93 -6.24
N PHE A 138 4.44 2.36 -7.19
CA PHE A 138 3.85 1.75 -8.39
C PHE A 138 3.01 0.52 -8.04
N LEU A 139 3.49 -0.35 -7.14
CA LEU A 139 2.73 -1.52 -6.67
C LEU A 139 1.39 -1.11 -6.05
N TYR A 140 1.35 -0.05 -5.23
CA TYR A 140 0.12 0.52 -4.65
C TYR A 140 -0.86 1.07 -5.69
N TYR A 141 -0.39 1.39 -6.89
CA TYR A 141 -1.24 1.87 -7.98
C TYR A 141 -1.84 0.73 -8.82
N LEU A 142 -1.23 -0.46 -8.80
CA LEU A 142 -1.62 -1.62 -9.62
C LEU A 142 -3.09 -2.07 -9.44
N PRO A 143 -3.66 -2.15 -8.22
CA PRO A 143 -5.06 -2.55 -8.06
C PRO A 143 -6.03 -1.59 -8.76
N TYR A 144 -5.66 -0.31 -8.87
CA TYR A 144 -6.49 0.67 -9.57
C TYR A 144 -6.45 0.51 -11.09
N LEU A 145 -5.32 0.09 -11.67
CA LEU A 145 -5.25 -0.22 -13.10
C LEU A 145 -6.24 -1.35 -13.42
N LEU A 146 -6.25 -2.41 -12.60
CA LEU A 146 -7.21 -3.50 -12.74
C LEU A 146 -8.65 -3.02 -12.53
N TYR A 147 -8.89 -2.17 -11.53
CA TYR A 147 -10.21 -1.55 -11.32
C TYR A 147 -10.72 -0.81 -12.56
N CYS A 148 -9.86 -0.07 -13.25
CA CYS A 148 -10.23 0.69 -14.45
C CYS A 148 -10.66 -0.22 -15.60
N VAL A 149 -9.97 -1.35 -15.77
CA VAL A 149 -10.29 -2.33 -16.80
C VAL A 149 -11.60 -3.04 -16.47
N VAL A 150 -11.75 -3.51 -15.24
CA VAL A 150 -12.94 -4.27 -14.80
C VAL A 150 -14.21 -3.41 -14.78
N ASN A 151 -14.10 -2.12 -14.44
CA ASN A 151 -15.23 -1.20 -14.32
C ASN A 151 -15.31 -0.16 -15.43
N ALA A 152 -14.79 -0.46 -16.63
CA ALA A 152 -14.84 0.46 -17.77
C ALA A 152 -16.27 0.93 -18.09
N ASP A 153 -17.25 0.03 -17.96
CA ASP A 153 -18.69 0.26 -18.12
C ASP A 153 -19.26 1.27 -17.09
N LEU A 154 -18.96 1.08 -15.81
CA LEU A 154 -19.38 1.96 -14.72
C LEU A 154 -18.68 3.32 -14.82
N ILE A 155 -17.44 3.32 -15.30
CA ILE A 155 -16.69 4.52 -15.62
C ILE A 155 -17.34 5.28 -16.79
N LEU A 156 -17.79 4.59 -17.83
CA LEU A 156 -18.51 5.17 -18.97
C LEU A 156 -19.84 5.75 -18.52
N LEU A 157 -20.66 4.96 -17.80
CA LEU A 157 -21.92 5.38 -17.19
C LEU A 157 -21.76 6.66 -16.35
N LYS A 158 -20.74 6.69 -15.48
CA LYS A 158 -20.43 7.87 -14.66
C LYS A 158 -20.13 9.10 -15.51
N ASN A 159 -19.44 8.95 -16.65
CA ASN A 159 -19.14 10.09 -17.51
C ASN A 159 -20.36 10.55 -18.28
N SER A 160 -21.21 9.63 -18.73
CA SER A 160 -22.44 9.94 -19.48
C SER A 160 -23.48 10.69 -18.62
N ILE A 161 -23.54 10.41 -17.32
CA ILE A 161 -24.51 11.05 -16.39
C ILE A 161 -23.91 12.29 -15.68
N LYS A 162 -22.58 12.48 -15.72
CA LYS A 162 -21.93 13.54 -14.94
C LYS A 162 -22.32 14.93 -15.45
N LYS A 163 -22.96 15.70 -14.57
CA LYS A 163 -23.37 17.11 -14.78
C LYS A 163 -24.44 17.33 -15.87
N LYS A 164 -25.08 16.28 -16.37
CA LYS A 164 -26.19 16.40 -17.32
C LYS A 164 -27.52 16.55 -16.58
N LYS A 165 -28.38 17.44 -17.06
CA LYS A 165 -29.80 17.47 -16.66
C LYS A 165 -30.54 16.30 -17.31
N ARG A 166 -31.71 15.95 -16.76
CA ARG A 166 -32.60 14.85 -17.21
C ARG A 166 -32.76 14.79 -18.73
N GLU A 167 -32.92 15.95 -19.37
CA GLU A 167 -33.17 16.11 -20.81
C GLU A 167 -31.93 15.93 -21.71
N GLU A 168 -30.72 15.98 -21.16
CA GLU A 168 -29.46 15.93 -21.93
C GLU A 168 -28.83 14.53 -21.99
N VAL A 169 -29.45 13.56 -21.31
CA VAL A 169 -28.98 12.17 -21.26
C VAL A 169 -29.56 11.41 -22.45
N ASP A 170 -28.69 10.93 -23.33
CA ASP A 170 -29.09 9.98 -24.37
C ASP A 170 -29.29 8.59 -23.74
N TYR A 171 -30.53 8.31 -23.36
CA TYR A 171 -30.91 7.04 -22.74
C TYR A 171 -30.83 5.87 -23.70
N GLN A 172 -31.01 6.09 -25.01
CA GLN A 172 -31.00 5.01 -26.00
C GLN A 172 -29.57 4.50 -26.19
N GLU A 173 -28.61 5.42 -26.37
CA GLU A 173 -27.18 5.09 -26.44
C GLU A 173 -26.71 4.36 -25.16
N LEU A 174 -27.26 4.74 -24.02
CA LEU A 174 -26.89 4.19 -22.71
C LEU A 174 -27.42 2.76 -22.52
N ILE A 175 -28.65 2.48 -22.98
CA ILE A 175 -29.24 1.13 -23.00
C ILE A 175 -28.48 0.23 -23.98
N ASP A 176 -28.22 0.71 -25.20
CA ASP A 176 -27.60 -0.08 -26.27
C ASP A 176 -26.14 -0.45 -25.97
N LYS A 177 -25.42 0.39 -25.21
CA LYS A 177 -24.02 0.14 -24.83
C LYS A 177 -23.84 -0.62 -23.52
N LEU A 178 -24.77 -0.48 -22.56
CA LEU A 178 -24.58 -0.99 -21.18
C LEU A 178 -25.55 -2.11 -20.77
N PHE A 179 -26.71 -2.24 -21.42
CA PHE A 179 -27.80 -3.13 -21.01
C PHE A 179 -28.17 -4.20 -22.07
N THR A 180 -27.24 -4.50 -22.99
CA THR A 180 -27.40 -5.43 -24.11
C THR A 180 -27.13 -6.90 -23.71
N PRO A 181 -27.95 -7.87 -24.16
CA PRO A 181 -27.81 -9.29 -23.79
C PRO A 181 -26.51 -9.96 -24.22
N SER A 182 -25.78 -9.43 -25.22
CA SER A 182 -24.47 -9.95 -25.63
C SER A 182 -23.39 -9.87 -24.54
N ASN A 183 -23.57 -9.05 -23.50
CA ASN A 183 -22.64 -8.94 -22.37
C ASN A 183 -22.98 -9.90 -21.19
N SER A 184 -23.99 -10.75 -21.36
CA SER A 184 -24.62 -11.57 -20.30
C SER A 184 -23.71 -12.59 -19.59
N PRO A 185 -22.92 -13.45 -20.27
CA PRO A 185 -22.13 -14.48 -19.58
C PRO A 185 -20.94 -13.91 -18.78
N HIS A 186 -20.58 -12.63 -18.96
CA HIS A 186 -19.47 -12.01 -18.25
C HIS A 186 -19.87 -11.26 -16.96
N GLY A 187 -21.17 -11.18 -16.64
CA GLY A 187 -21.66 -10.44 -15.47
C GLY A 187 -21.14 -10.97 -14.13
N ALA A 188 -21.24 -12.28 -13.91
CA ALA A 188 -20.76 -12.93 -12.69
C ALA A 188 -19.22 -12.88 -12.58
N ALA A 189 -18.51 -13.11 -13.68
CA ALA A 189 -17.06 -13.01 -13.74
C ALA A 189 -16.57 -11.58 -13.39
N ARG A 190 -17.28 -10.53 -13.84
CA ARG A 190 -16.95 -9.14 -13.48
C ARG A 190 -17.21 -8.82 -12.00
N THR A 191 -18.29 -9.33 -11.43
CA THR A 191 -18.54 -9.19 -9.98
C THR A 191 -17.43 -9.86 -9.17
N LEU A 192 -17.01 -11.07 -9.57
CA LEU A 192 -15.87 -11.76 -8.96
C LEU A 192 -14.57 -10.98 -9.12
N LEU A 193 -14.30 -10.42 -10.31
CA LEU A 193 -13.13 -9.57 -10.55
C LEU A 193 -13.15 -8.29 -9.71
N ASN A 194 -14.32 -7.71 -9.44
CA ASN A 194 -14.45 -6.57 -8.53
C ASN A 194 -14.10 -6.93 -7.09
N LEU A 195 -14.53 -8.10 -6.63
CA LEU A 195 -14.12 -8.63 -5.33
C LEU A 195 -12.60 -8.87 -5.29
N LEU A 196 -12.04 -9.43 -6.37
CA LEU A 196 -10.60 -9.66 -6.50
C LEU A 196 -9.81 -8.36 -6.46
N VAL A 197 -10.30 -7.27 -7.08
CA VAL A 197 -9.66 -5.94 -6.95
C VAL A 197 -9.60 -5.48 -5.49
N LYS A 198 -10.66 -5.72 -4.69
CA LYS A 198 -10.66 -5.37 -3.26
C LYS A 198 -9.66 -6.20 -2.46
N ILE A 199 -9.62 -7.50 -2.72
CA ILE A 199 -8.64 -8.41 -2.11
C ILE A 199 -7.22 -7.96 -2.49
N LEU A 200 -7.01 -7.57 -3.75
CA LEU A 200 -5.72 -7.09 -4.24
C LEU A 200 -5.23 -5.83 -3.50
N TYR A 201 -6.13 -4.90 -3.11
CA TYR A 201 -5.74 -3.78 -2.25
C TYR A 201 -5.22 -4.23 -0.88
N ILE A 202 -5.82 -5.27 -0.28
CA ILE A 202 -5.34 -5.86 0.99
C ILE A 202 -3.98 -6.52 0.76
N ILE A 203 -3.88 -7.35 -0.28
CA ILE A 203 -2.64 -8.06 -0.65
C ILE A 203 -1.51 -7.07 -0.85
N VAL A 204 -1.71 -5.98 -1.59
CA VAL A 204 -0.66 -4.99 -1.84
C VAL A 204 -0.19 -4.30 -0.56
N ASN A 205 -1.09 -4.03 0.40
CA ASN A 205 -0.67 -3.48 1.70
C ASN A 205 0.17 -4.49 2.51
N VAL A 206 -0.21 -5.77 2.51
CA VAL A 206 0.54 -6.84 3.19
C VAL A 206 1.89 -7.09 2.49
N LEU A 207 1.90 -7.16 1.17
CA LEU A 207 3.13 -7.26 0.39
C LEU A 207 4.02 -6.04 0.64
N GLY A 208 3.47 -4.85 0.81
CA GLY A 208 4.23 -3.65 1.15
C GLY A 208 5.01 -3.81 2.46
N ILE A 209 4.36 -4.27 3.54
CA ILE A 209 5.06 -4.47 4.81
C ILE A 209 6.07 -5.62 4.74
N VAL A 210 5.72 -6.75 4.11
CA VAL A 210 6.59 -7.93 3.98
C VAL A 210 7.80 -7.64 3.08
N THR A 211 7.61 -6.89 2.00
CA THR A 211 8.72 -6.51 1.11
C THR A 211 9.70 -5.61 1.82
N ILE A 212 9.23 -4.60 2.58
CA ILE A 212 10.11 -3.72 3.37
C ILE A 212 10.80 -4.53 4.48
N ASP A 213 10.10 -5.47 5.11
CA ASP A 213 10.67 -6.33 6.15
C ASP A 213 11.80 -7.20 5.64
N SER A 214 11.58 -7.93 4.55
CA SER A 214 12.61 -8.73 3.88
C SER A 214 13.77 -7.86 3.39
N ALA A 215 13.49 -6.66 2.88
CA ALA A 215 14.48 -5.67 2.47
C ALA A 215 15.38 -5.16 3.61
N ILE A 216 14.88 -5.12 4.84
CA ILE A 216 15.56 -4.52 6.00
C ILE A 216 15.78 -5.58 7.09
N ASN A 217 16.26 -6.76 6.67
CA ASN A 217 16.77 -7.81 7.56
C ASN A 217 15.73 -8.32 8.60
N GLY A 218 14.43 -8.27 8.31
CA GLY A 218 13.37 -8.99 9.04
C GLY A 218 12.83 -8.35 10.32
N GLU A 219 13.10 -7.06 10.58
CA GLU A 219 12.70 -6.39 11.84
C GLU A 219 11.61 -5.32 11.67
N TYR A 220 11.15 -5.09 10.44
CA TYR A 220 10.23 -4.02 10.11
C TYR A 220 8.79 -4.29 10.56
N VAL A 221 8.32 -5.54 10.50
CA VAL A 221 6.94 -5.90 10.89
C VAL A 221 6.63 -5.47 12.32
N SER A 222 7.56 -5.71 13.26
CA SER A 222 7.44 -5.30 14.66
C SER A 222 7.92 -3.87 14.94
N PHE A 223 8.40 -3.13 13.95
CA PHE A 223 9.09 -1.86 14.18
C PHE A 223 8.23 -0.83 14.91
N GLY A 224 6.98 -0.63 14.48
CA GLY A 224 6.08 0.33 15.13
C GLY A 224 5.74 -0.03 16.57
N THR A 225 5.53 -1.32 16.86
CA THR A 225 5.24 -1.75 18.23
C THR A 225 6.48 -1.65 19.12
N SER A 226 7.66 -1.99 18.61
CA SER A 226 8.94 -1.79 19.31
C SER A 226 9.24 -0.31 19.56
N TRP A 227 8.93 0.57 18.60
CA TRP A 227 9.11 2.02 18.76
C TRP A 227 8.19 2.60 19.84
N THR A 228 6.91 2.21 19.88
CA THR A 228 5.98 2.64 20.95
C THR A 228 6.38 2.12 22.32
N LYS A 229 6.85 0.87 22.42
CA LYS A 229 7.39 0.32 23.67
C LYS A 229 8.60 1.14 24.14
N TRP A 230 9.51 1.48 23.23
CA TRP A 230 10.67 2.30 23.56
C TRP A 230 10.28 3.72 24.04
N LEU A 231 9.26 4.34 23.43
CA LEU A 231 8.77 5.67 23.85
C LEU A 231 8.17 5.70 25.26
N ARG A 232 7.72 4.55 25.80
CA ARG A 232 7.16 4.43 27.16
C ARG A 232 8.24 4.35 28.25
N LEU A 233 9.50 4.17 27.89
CA LEU A 233 10.61 4.14 28.84
C LEU A 233 10.89 5.55 29.41
N THR A 234 11.36 5.63 30.65
CA THR A 234 11.71 6.92 31.27
C THR A 234 12.87 7.60 30.53
N PRO A 235 13.02 8.94 30.59
CA PRO A 235 14.12 9.64 29.92
C PRO A 235 15.50 9.09 30.30
N ASP A 236 15.71 8.77 31.57
CA ASP A 236 16.96 8.18 32.07
C ASP A 236 17.20 6.81 31.44
N GLN A 237 16.17 5.95 31.36
CA GLN A 237 16.24 4.67 30.66
C GLN A 237 16.44 4.80 29.14
N ARG A 238 16.01 5.90 28.52
CA ARG A 238 16.15 6.14 27.07
C ARG A 238 17.51 6.72 26.68
N HIS A 239 18.13 7.50 27.56
CA HIS A 239 19.30 8.33 27.25
C HIS A 239 20.55 8.05 28.11
N ASP A 240 20.48 7.22 29.16
CA ASP A 240 21.65 6.77 29.92
C ASP A 240 22.44 5.69 29.17
N TYR A 241 23.67 6.01 28.76
CA TYR A 241 24.56 5.12 27.98
C TYR A 241 25.42 4.22 28.87
N THR A 242 25.27 4.29 30.20
CA THR A 242 26.11 3.57 31.17
C THR A 242 25.53 2.23 31.63
N VAL A 243 24.25 1.97 31.36
CA VAL A 243 23.52 0.76 31.79
C VAL A 243 23.24 -0.15 30.58
N PRO A 244 23.28 -1.49 30.74
CA PRO A 244 22.87 -2.43 29.70
C PRO A 244 21.47 -2.15 29.13
N ARG A 245 21.42 -1.84 27.83
CA ARG A 245 20.21 -1.38 27.14
C ARG A 245 19.56 -2.46 26.27
N ASN A 246 18.23 -2.37 26.17
CA ASN A 246 17.55 -2.73 24.93
C ASN A 246 17.83 -1.63 23.89
N PRO A 247 18.36 -1.96 22.70
CA PRO A 247 18.68 -0.96 21.68
C PRO A 247 17.43 -0.16 21.31
N LYS A 248 17.60 1.14 20.99
CA LYS A 248 16.53 1.93 20.35
C LYS A 248 16.06 1.12 19.14
N ALA A 249 14.73 0.93 19.00
CA ALA A 249 14.17 0.12 17.92
C ALA A 249 14.70 0.51 16.52
N GLY A 250 15.00 1.80 16.32
CA GLY A 250 15.63 2.31 15.10
C GLY A 250 17.03 1.75 14.81
N HIS A 251 17.86 1.53 15.84
CA HIS A 251 19.21 1.00 15.68
C HIS A 251 19.22 -0.50 15.42
N SER A 252 18.22 -1.22 15.93
CA SER A 252 17.97 -2.62 15.59
C SER A 252 17.66 -2.77 14.09
N LEU A 253 16.75 -1.93 13.59
CA LEU A 253 16.32 -1.93 12.20
C LEU A 253 17.41 -1.43 11.23
N LEU A 254 17.99 -0.25 11.48
CA LEU A 254 19.01 0.40 10.66
C LEU A 254 20.05 1.09 11.56
N PRO A 255 21.19 0.46 11.87
CA PRO A 255 22.17 1.03 12.80
C PRO A 255 22.80 2.30 12.22
N ALA A 256 23.09 3.30 13.06
CA ALA A 256 23.72 4.56 12.63
C ALA A 256 25.25 4.45 12.55
N PHE A 257 25.83 3.39 13.10
CA PHE A 257 27.24 3.06 12.99
C PHE A 257 27.37 1.62 12.50
N GLY A 258 28.42 1.35 11.75
CA GLY A 258 28.74 0.00 11.30
C GLY A 258 30.24 -0.18 11.07
N LEU A 259 30.65 -1.43 10.97
CA LEU A 259 31.99 -1.81 10.58
C LEU A 259 32.06 -1.92 9.05
N CYS A 260 33.15 -1.45 8.49
CA CYS A 260 33.45 -1.54 7.07
C CYS A 260 34.79 -2.25 6.90
N GLU A 261 34.83 -3.27 6.05
CA GLU A 261 36.06 -3.93 5.64
C GLU A 261 36.53 -3.38 4.29
N VAL A 262 37.74 -2.81 4.27
CA VAL A 262 38.42 -2.35 3.07
C VAL A 262 39.63 -3.24 2.84
N VAL A 263 39.64 -3.90 1.69
CA VAL A 263 40.77 -4.71 1.24
C VAL A 263 41.68 -3.83 0.40
N THR A 264 42.94 -3.73 0.80
CA THR A 264 44.00 -3.11 0.00
C THR A 264 44.85 -4.22 -0.59
N ALA A 265 44.89 -4.27 -1.90
CA ALA A 265 45.71 -5.20 -2.66
C ALA A 265 46.64 -4.38 -3.56
N ALA A 266 47.94 -4.58 -3.39
CA ALA A 266 48.96 -4.04 -4.27
C ALA A 266 49.85 -5.19 -4.72
N ASN A 267 50.10 -5.28 -6.02
CA ASN A 267 50.99 -6.27 -6.59
C ASN A 267 52.11 -5.53 -7.34
N ASP A 268 53.32 -5.62 -6.80
CA ASP A 268 54.54 -5.20 -7.49
C ASP A 268 55.32 -6.46 -7.90
N LEU A 269 56.18 -6.37 -8.92
CA LEU A 269 56.95 -7.48 -9.50
C LEU A 269 57.75 -8.32 -8.48
N LYS A 270 57.95 -7.81 -7.25
CA LYS A 270 58.64 -8.50 -6.15
C LYS A 270 57.79 -8.75 -4.90
N ASN A 271 56.68 -8.04 -4.70
CA ASN A 271 55.91 -8.09 -3.45
C ASN A 271 54.40 -8.01 -3.72
N THR A 272 53.67 -8.96 -3.13
CA THR A 272 52.21 -8.96 -3.09
C THR A 272 51.77 -8.55 -1.68
N ILE A 273 51.13 -7.40 -1.55
CA ILE A 273 50.55 -6.92 -0.29
C ILE A 273 49.05 -7.15 -0.35
N TYR A 274 48.51 -7.94 0.59
CA TYR A 274 47.08 -8.13 0.80
C TYR A 274 46.74 -7.83 2.25
N ASN A 275 46.24 -6.62 2.50
CA ASN A 275 45.88 -6.17 3.83
C ASN A 275 44.38 -5.88 3.92
N LYS A 276 43.75 -6.45 4.94
CA LYS A 276 42.35 -6.24 5.26
C LYS A 276 42.25 -5.29 6.46
N HIS A 277 41.66 -4.13 6.23
CA HIS A 277 41.48 -3.10 7.25
C HIS A 277 40.01 -2.96 7.61
N THR A 278 39.70 -2.94 8.91
CA THR A 278 38.35 -2.73 9.42
C THR A 278 38.23 -1.33 10.02
N PHE A 279 37.27 -0.56 9.54
CA PHE A 279 37.00 0.81 9.98
C PHE A 279 35.60 0.92 10.58
N VAL A 280 35.43 1.79 11.57
CA VAL A 280 34.10 2.18 12.08
C VAL A 280 33.62 3.37 11.26
N CYS A 281 32.42 3.25 10.70
CA CYS A 281 31.79 4.29 9.88
C CYS A 281 30.43 4.72 10.45
N GLU A 282 30.17 6.02 10.40
CA GLU A 282 28.89 6.64 10.70
C GLU A 282 28.03 6.73 9.43
N LEU A 283 26.77 6.31 9.54
CA LEU A 283 25.72 6.34 8.53
C LEU A 283 24.59 7.27 8.96
N SER A 284 24.77 8.56 8.72
CA SER A 284 23.77 9.59 9.04
C SER A 284 22.43 9.38 8.31
N GLN A 285 22.46 8.80 7.11
CA GLN A 285 21.26 8.50 6.30
C GLN A 285 20.28 7.55 7.00
N HIS A 286 20.80 6.55 7.72
CA HIS A 286 19.97 5.58 8.41
C HIS A 286 19.09 6.23 9.46
N VAL A 287 19.55 7.31 10.10
CA VAL A 287 18.76 8.06 11.07
C VAL A 287 17.51 8.66 10.41
N LEU A 288 17.66 9.32 9.27
CA LEU A 288 16.52 9.86 8.51
C LEU A 288 15.57 8.73 8.08
N TYR A 289 16.12 7.61 7.62
CA TYR A 289 15.32 6.49 7.13
C TYR A 289 14.50 5.84 8.24
N GLN A 290 15.05 5.69 9.45
CA GLN A 290 14.30 5.22 10.62
C GLN A 290 13.03 6.06 10.86
N TYR A 291 13.14 7.39 10.80
CA TYR A 291 12.01 8.30 11.02
C TYR A 291 10.96 8.22 9.89
N ILE A 292 11.41 8.02 8.66
CA ILE A 292 10.50 7.85 7.53
C ILE A 292 9.80 6.49 7.60
N LEU A 293 10.54 5.43 7.93
CA LEU A 293 10.04 4.06 8.07
C LEU A 293 9.00 3.94 9.17
N ILE A 294 9.14 4.64 10.31
CA ILE A 294 8.13 4.58 11.37
C ILE A 294 6.82 5.22 10.93
N ILE A 295 6.87 6.34 10.19
CA ILE A 295 5.69 6.98 9.62
C ILE A 295 5.03 6.06 8.59
N LEU A 296 5.83 5.48 7.69
CA LEU A 296 5.34 4.52 6.70
C LEU A 296 4.70 3.30 7.35
N TRP A 297 5.26 2.78 8.44
CA TRP A 297 4.70 1.63 9.15
C TRP A 297 3.26 1.89 9.60
N TYR A 298 3.00 3.02 10.28
CA TYR A 298 1.63 3.36 10.71
C TYR A 298 0.68 3.57 9.54
N ILE A 299 1.16 4.22 8.47
CA ILE A 299 0.36 4.50 7.29
C ILE A 299 0.00 3.20 6.55
N ILE A 300 0.92 2.24 6.44
CA ILE A 300 0.66 0.91 5.86
C ILE A 300 -0.33 0.13 6.73
N VAL A 301 -0.14 0.10 8.05
CA VAL A 301 -1.06 -0.58 8.98
C VAL A 301 -2.47 0.03 8.89
N ALA A 302 -2.59 1.37 8.86
CA ALA A 302 -3.86 2.04 8.61
C ALA A 302 -4.45 1.67 7.23
N GLY A 303 -3.60 1.55 6.20
CA GLY A 303 -3.99 1.09 4.87
C GLY A 303 -4.56 -0.31 4.83
N ILE A 304 -4.00 -1.25 5.60
CA ILE A 304 -4.55 -2.61 5.79
C ILE A 304 -5.95 -2.51 6.38
N ILE A 305 -6.12 -1.78 7.49
CA ILE A 305 -7.41 -1.64 8.18
C ILE A 305 -8.46 -1.02 7.26
N ILE A 306 -8.14 0.08 6.58
CA ILE A 306 -9.05 0.78 5.66
C ILE A 306 -9.42 -0.12 4.47
N SER A 307 -8.48 -0.92 3.96
CA SER A 307 -8.75 -1.86 2.87
C SER A 307 -9.68 -2.99 3.30
N ILE A 308 -9.51 -3.53 4.52
CA ILE A 308 -10.42 -4.54 5.10
C ILE A 308 -11.82 -3.95 5.28
N ILE A 309 -11.95 -2.75 5.85
CA ILE A 309 -13.24 -2.06 5.98
C ILE A 309 -13.87 -1.87 4.59
N GLY A 310 -13.09 -1.44 3.60
CA GLY A 310 -13.56 -1.26 2.23
C GLY A 310 -14.04 -2.56 1.57
N PHE A 311 -13.39 -3.69 1.86
CA PHE A 311 -13.82 -5.02 1.43
C PHE A 311 -15.14 -5.43 2.10
N LEU A 312 -15.25 -5.28 3.42
CA LEU A 312 -16.48 -5.60 4.17
C LEU A 312 -17.66 -4.74 3.71
N MET A 313 -17.46 -3.44 3.47
CA MET A 313 -18.49 -2.55 2.92
C MET A 313 -18.95 -3.01 1.53
N HIS A 314 -18.05 -3.55 0.70
CA HIS A 314 -18.41 -4.07 -0.62
C HIS A 314 -19.27 -5.31 -0.50
N ILE A 315 -18.86 -6.28 0.34
CA ILE A 315 -19.65 -7.49 0.62
C ILE A 315 -21.03 -7.12 1.15
N PHE A 316 -21.11 -6.20 2.12
CA PHE A 316 -22.37 -5.77 2.69
C PHE A 316 -23.26 -5.08 1.65
N SER A 317 -22.69 -4.28 0.74
CA SER A 317 -23.45 -3.67 -0.36
C SER A 317 -23.98 -4.71 -1.34
N ASP A 318 -23.20 -5.75 -1.66
CA ASP A 318 -23.66 -6.83 -2.54
C ASP A 318 -24.73 -7.69 -1.85
N PHE A 319 -24.58 -7.95 -0.55
CA PHE A 319 -25.54 -8.69 0.26
C PHE A 319 -26.87 -7.94 0.40
N THR A 320 -26.83 -6.64 0.74
CA THR A 320 -28.04 -5.81 0.82
C THR A 320 -28.73 -5.66 -0.53
N ALA A 321 -27.98 -5.54 -1.63
CA ALA A 321 -28.56 -5.55 -2.97
C ALA A 321 -29.27 -6.89 -3.27
N ALA A 322 -28.72 -8.03 -2.86
CA ALA A 322 -29.38 -9.33 -3.03
C ALA A 322 -30.64 -9.49 -2.16
N PHE A 323 -30.61 -9.05 -0.90
CA PHE A 323 -31.73 -9.21 0.04
C PHE A 323 -32.87 -8.20 -0.17
N CYS A 324 -32.56 -6.93 -0.47
CA CYS A 324 -33.57 -5.90 -0.65
C CYS A 324 -34.41 -6.07 -1.94
N ILE A 325 -33.94 -6.84 -2.92
CA ILE A 325 -34.75 -7.23 -4.10
C ILE A 325 -36.01 -8.01 -3.67
N GLY A 326 -35.96 -8.73 -2.55
CA GLY A 326 -37.14 -9.44 -2.02
C GLY A 326 -38.19 -8.54 -1.38
N PHE A 327 -37.85 -7.28 -1.07
CA PHE A 327 -38.74 -6.32 -0.37
C PHE A 327 -39.23 -5.18 -1.26
N GLN A 328 -38.76 -5.06 -2.51
CA GLN A 328 -39.26 -4.07 -3.45
C GLN A 328 -40.52 -4.59 -4.17
N GLY A 329 -41.47 -3.69 -4.44
CA GLY A 329 -42.78 -4.03 -5.03
C GLY A 329 -42.68 -4.96 -6.24
N ARG A 330 -43.74 -5.76 -6.46
CA ARG A 330 -43.75 -6.88 -7.43
C ARG A 330 -43.28 -6.47 -8.84
N ASP A 331 -43.59 -5.26 -9.32
CA ASP A 331 -43.17 -4.79 -10.65
C ASP A 331 -41.67 -4.52 -10.79
N ILE A 332 -41.02 -3.99 -9.75
CA ILE A 332 -39.57 -3.77 -9.79
C ILE A 332 -38.86 -5.12 -9.70
N SER A 333 -39.43 -6.07 -8.96
CA SER A 333 -38.85 -7.40 -8.81
C SER A 333 -38.79 -8.18 -10.13
N THR A 334 -39.76 -8.03 -11.03
CA THR A 334 -39.78 -8.68 -12.36
C THR A 334 -38.74 -8.09 -13.30
N LEU A 335 -38.57 -6.76 -13.32
CA LEU A 335 -37.48 -6.11 -14.06
C LEU A 335 -36.10 -6.52 -13.53
N TYR A 336 -35.92 -6.53 -12.20
CA TYR A 336 -34.65 -6.97 -11.62
C TYR A 336 -34.35 -8.43 -11.98
N ARG A 337 -35.33 -9.33 -11.97
CA ARG A 337 -35.14 -10.73 -12.39
C ARG A 337 -34.68 -10.85 -13.85
N ALA A 338 -35.17 -9.99 -14.74
CA ALA A 338 -34.78 -9.97 -16.15
C ALA A 338 -33.37 -9.35 -16.39
N LEU A 339 -32.86 -8.56 -15.45
CA LEU A 339 -31.55 -7.94 -15.51
C LEU A 339 -30.46 -8.86 -14.95
N ASN A 340 -29.27 -8.82 -15.57
CA ASN A 340 -28.08 -9.49 -15.07
C ASN A 340 -27.54 -8.82 -13.80
N THR A 341 -26.79 -9.57 -12.99
CA THR A 341 -26.19 -9.07 -11.73
C THR A 341 -25.39 -7.77 -11.92
N ARG A 342 -24.68 -7.63 -13.04
CA ARG A 342 -23.93 -6.41 -13.36
C ARG A 342 -24.83 -5.23 -13.75
N GLU A 343 -25.86 -5.47 -14.55
CA GLU A 343 -26.84 -4.45 -14.94
C GLU A 343 -27.59 -3.93 -13.71
N ARG A 344 -27.93 -4.81 -12.77
CA ARG A 344 -28.49 -4.44 -11.47
C ARG A 344 -27.57 -3.51 -10.69
N GLN A 345 -26.27 -3.81 -10.62
CA GLN A 345 -25.28 -2.93 -9.96
C GLN A 345 -25.17 -1.55 -10.64
N LEU A 346 -25.24 -1.49 -11.97
CA LEU A 346 -25.24 -0.23 -12.71
C LEU A 346 -26.50 0.59 -12.41
N LEU A 347 -27.66 -0.07 -12.41
CA LEU A 347 -28.95 0.53 -12.12
C LEU A 347 -29.02 1.04 -10.66
N ASP A 348 -28.53 0.26 -9.70
CA ASP A 348 -28.39 0.67 -8.29
C ASP A 348 -27.45 1.86 -8.12
N PHE A 349 -26.39 1.93 -8.92
CA PHE A 349 -25.49 3.08 -8.92
C PHE A 349 -26.21 4.36 -9.38
N VAL A 350 -27.03 4.29 -10.44
CA VAL A 350 -27.85 5.43 -10.90
C VAL A 350 -28.85 5.83 -9.80
N ARG A 351 -29.54 4.87 -9.18
CA ARG A 351 -30.49 5.11 -8.08
C ARG A 351 -29.87 5.93 -6.95
N LYS A 352 -28.68 5.53 -6.50
CA LYS A 352 -27.96 6.20 -5.39
C LYS A 352 -27.42 7.59 -5.74
N LYS A 353 -27.29 7.92 -7.03
CA LYS A 353 -26.65 9.17 -7.47
C LYS A 353 -27.60 10.19 -8.08
N ASN A 354 -28.59 9.76 -8.84
CA ASN A 354 -29.47 10.64 -9.59
C ASN A 354 -30.85 9.98 -9.76
N MET A 355 -31.71 10.14 -8.74
CA MET A 355 -33.05 9.55 -8.69
C MET A 355 -33.95 9.96 -9.88
N PRO A 356 -33.93 11.22 -10.37
CA PRO A 356 -34.69 11.61 -11.57
C PRO A 356 -34.29 10.84 -12.85
N VAL A 357 -32.99 10.62 -13.07
CA VAL A 357 -32.47 9.86 -14.21
C VAL A 357 -32.79 8.37 -14.07
N PHE A 358 -32.84 7.87 -12.83
CA PHE A 358 -33.21 6.49 -12.54
C PHE A 358 -34.64 6.17 -13.00
N GLY A 359 -35.61 7.07 -12.76
CA GLY A 359 -37.00 6.85 -13.17
C GLY A 359 -37.16 6.67 -14.68
N GLU A 360 -36.63 7.62 -15.48
CA GLU A 360 -36.72 7.52 -16.95
C GLU A 360 -35.94 6.36 -17.54
N LEU A 361 -34.78 6.03 -16.95
CA LEU A 361 -34.01 4.87 -17.36
C LEU A 361 -34.78 3.57 -17.11
N LEU A 362 -35.52 3.49 -16.01
CA LEU A 362 -36.39 2.35 -15.68
C LEU A 362 -37.48 2.18 -16.73
N ASP A 363 -38.22 3.26 -17.04
CA ASP A 363 -39.32 3.24 -18.02
C ASP A 363 -38.84 2.79 -19.41
N LYS A 364 -37.70 3.35 -19.86
CA LYS A 364 -37.11 2.96 -21.15
C LYS A 364 -36.55 1.54 -21.14
N LEU A 365 -36.08 1.03 -19.99
CA LEU A 365 -35.64 -0.36 -19.83
C LEU A 365 -36.81 -1.35 -19.90
N TYR A 366 -37.97 -1.03 -19.33
CA TYR A 366 -39.18 -1.86 -19.48
C TYR A 366 -39.56 -2.04 -20.94
N ILE A 367 -39.55 -0.94 -21.71
CA ILE A 367 -39.83 -0.94 -23.15
C ILE A 367 -38.77 -1.75 -23.91
N ALA A 368 -37.49 -1.48 -23.68
CA ALA A 368 -36.39 -2.13 -24.39
C ALA A 368 -36.29 -3.64 -24.14
N LYS A 369 -36.70 -4.11 -22.95
CA LYS A 369 -36.70 -5.54 -22.58
C LYS A 369 -38.03 -6.25 -22.88
N ASN A 370 -39.02 -5.55 -23.46
CA ASN A 370 -40.37 -6.07 -23.71
C ASN A 370 -41.03 -6.69 -22.46
N ILE A 371 -40.79 -6.10 -21.29
CA ILE A 371 -41.41 -6.56 -20.04
C ILE A 371 -42.73 -5.82 -19.92
N LYS A 372 -43.85 -6.55 -20.08
CA LYS A 372 -45.17 -5.97 -19.83
C LYS A 372 -45.27 -5.59 -18.34
N PRO A 373 -45.58 -4.34 -17.99
CA PRO A 373 -45.96 -4.02 -16.62
C PRO A 373 -47.18 -4.88 -16.24
N ASP A 374 -47.19 -5.40 -15.02
CA ASP A 374 -48.25 -6.30 -14.57
C ASP A 374 -49.56 -5.47 -14.52
N PRO A 375 -50.68 -5.89 -15.14
CA PRO A 375 -51.96 -5.15 -15.15
C PRO A 375 -52.62 -5.01 -13.76
N LEU A 376 -51.89 -5.35 -12.70
CA LEU A 376 -52.24 -5.21 -11.29
C LEU A 376 -51.68 -3.93 -10.64
N SER A 377 -50.80 -3.19 -11.33
CA SER A 377 -50.25 -1.92 -10.84
C SER A 377 -51.09 -0.69 -11.22
N GLU A 378 -52.16 -0.87 -12.00
CA GLU A 378 -53.14 0.19 -12.24
C GLU A 378 -53.85 0.52 -10.93
N ASP A 379 -53.94 1.82 -10.66
CA ASP A 379 -54.63 2.41 -9.52
C ASP A 379 -55.95 1.66 -9.26
N PRO A 380 -56.27 1.20 -8.03
CA PRO A 380 -57.54 0.54 -7.75
C PRO A 380 -58.77 1.32 -8.28
N ASP A 381 -58.65 2.65 -8.38
CA ASP A 381 -59.65 3.52 -8.99
C ASP A 381 -59.80 3.33 -10.52
N GLN A 382 -58.71 3.05 -11.25
CA GLN A 382 -58.75 2.73 -12.68
C GLN A 382 -59.36 1.35 -12.96
N ARG A 383 -59.12 0.37 -12.07
CA ARG A 383 -59.80 -0.94 -12.13
C ARG A 383 -61.29 -0.84 -11.83
N ALA A 384 -61.67 -0.04 -10.84
CA ALA A 384 -63.07 0.22 -10.55
C ALA A 384 -63.77 0.94 -11.72
N ALA A 385 -63.05 1.85 -12.41
CA ALA A 385 -63.56 2.54 -13.59
C ALA A 385 -63.72 1.60 -14.80
N MET A 386 -62.76 0.69 -15.06
CA MET A 386 -62.89 -0.30 -16.14
C MET A 386 -63.99 -1.32 -15.87
N SER A 387 -64.09 -1.84 -14.65
CA SER A 387 -65.16 -2.78 -14.28
C SER A 387 -66.55 -2.14 -14.36
N ARG A 388 -66.71 -0.86 -13.98
CA ARG A 388 -67.96 -0.11 -14.21
C ARG A 388 -68.26 0.10 -15.69
N LYS A 389 -67.24 0.32 -16.52
CA LYS A 389 -67.42 0.53 -17.96
C LYS A 389 -67.83 -0.76 -18.66
N GLU A 390 -67.28 -1.90 -18.24
CA GLU A 390 -67.67 -3.22 -18.73
C GLU A 390 -69.10 -3.60 -18.29
N GLN A 391 -69.50 -3.28 -17.06
CA GLN A 391 -70.89 -3.45 -16.62
C GLN A 391 -71.87 -2.56 -17.40
N MET A 392 -71.50 -1.29 -17.65
CA MET A 392 -72.34 -0.39 -18.45
C MET A 392 -72.47 -0.81 -19.91
N MET A 393 -71.44 -1.45 -20.50
CA MET A 393 -71.53 -1.99 -21.85
C MET A 393 -72.36 -3.28 -21.90
N ALA A 394 -72.31 -4.11 -20.87
CA ALA A 394 -73.14 -5.32 -20.79
C ALA A 394 -74.64 -5.02 -20.60
N ASP A 395 -74.99 -3.92 -19.92
CA ASP A 395 -76.38 -3.49 -19.72
C ASP A 395 -76.98 -2.78 -20.95
N GLN A 396 -76.18 -2.40 -21.95
CA GLN A 396 -76.68 -1.80 -23.21
C GLN A 396 -77.11 -2.83 -24.26
N ASP A 397 -76.79 -4.11 -24.05
CA ASP A 397 -77.09 -5.21 -24.97
C ASP A 397 -78.35 -6.01 -24.56
N TYR A 398 -79.14 -5.53 -23.59
CA TYR A 398 -80.38 -6.16 -23.11
C TYR A 398 -81.66 -5.35 -23.40
#